data_AF-A0A376BUL7-F1
#
_entry.id   AF-A0A376BUL7-F1
#
_cell.length_a   1.000
_cell.length_b   1.000
_cell.length_c   1.000
_cell.angle_alpha   90.00
_cell.angle_beta   90.00
_cell.angle_gamma   90.00
#
_symmetry.space_group_name_H-M   'P 1'
#
loop_
_entity.id
_entity.type
_entity.pdbx_description
1 polymer ?
#
loop_
_entity_poly.entity_id
_entity_poly.type
_entity_poly.pdbx_seq_one_letter_code
_entity_poly.pdbx_strand_id
1 'polypeptide(L)' 'MQIIYVHGLHSNAHSVKGNILRDYCAAHHPEIVVQSPDLNHKPEQVLQILRDLIAFFS' A
#
# COMPACT_ATOMS: atom_id res chain seq x y z
N MET A 1 11.64 -2.51 -6.56
CA MET A 1 10.46 -1.80 -7.10
C MET A 1 9.38 -1.80 -6.03
N GLN A 2 8.46 -0.82 -6.01
CA GLN A 2 7.41 -0.73 -4.98
C GLN A 2 6.03 -0.73 -5.62
N ILE A 3 5.07 -1.40 -4.99
CA ILE A 3 3.64 -1.25 -5.26
C ILE A 3 2.97 -0.66 -4.02
N ILE A 4 2.28 0.47 -4.18
CA ILE A 4 1.42 1.05 -3.15
C ILE A 4 -0.01 0.62 -3.44
N TYR A 5 -0.55 -0.28 -2.61
CA TYR A 5 -1.93 -0.73 -2.70
C TYR A 5 -2.85 0.23 -1.91
N VAL A 6 -3.83 0.81 -2.61
CA VAL A 6 -4.85 1.69 -2.01
C VAL A 6 -6.13 0.88 -1.80
N HIS A 7 -6.57 0.76 -0.55
CA HIS A 7 -7.78 0.00 -0.22
C HIS A 7 -9.06 0.76 -0.58
N GLY A 8 -10.17 0.02 -0.75
CA GLY A 8 -11.49 0.58 -1.04
C GLY A 8 -12.21 1.13 0.20
N LEU A 9 -13.41 1.66 -0.02
CA LEU A 9 -14.30 2.19 1.03
C LEU A 9 -14.56 1.15 2.14
N HIS A 10 -14.53 1.59 3.41
CA HIS A 10 -14.71 0.76 4.61
C HIS A 10 -13.75 -0.43 4.72
N SER A 11 -12.58 -0.36 4.09
CA SER A 11 -11.51 -1.34 4.22
C SER A 11 -10.35 -0.76 5.04
N ASN A 12 -9.21 -1.45 5.13
CA ASN A 12 -8.02 -1.01 5.86
C ASN A 12 -6.75 -1.63 5.25
N ALA A 13 -5.61 -1.41 5.92
CA ALA A 13 -4.29 -1.93 5.57
C ALA A 13 -4.24 -3.46 5.32
N HIS A 14 -5.17 -4.23 5.89
CA HIS A 14 -5.24 -5.69 5.82
C HIS A 14 -6.32 -6.21 4.86
N SER A 15 -6.71 -5.42 3.85
CA SER A 15 -7.67 -5.89 2.84
C SER A 15 -7.23 -7.23 2.22
N VAL A 16 -8.19 -8.12 1.95
CA VAL A 16 -7.91 -9.46 1.39
C VAL A 16 -7.10 -9.36 0.10
N LYS A 17 -7.43 -8.40 -0.78
CA LYS A 17 -6.71 -8.17 -2.04
C LYS A 17 -5.28 -7.69 -1.82
N GLY A 18 -5.07 -6.79 -0.85
CA GLY A 18 -3.72 -6.32 -0.47
C GLY A 18 -2.86 -7.45 0.08
N ASN A 19 -3.43 -8.35 0.88
CA ASN A 19 -2.71 -9.52 1.40
C ASN A 19 -2.36 -10.50 0.28
N ILE A 20 -3.31 -10.87 -0.58
CA ILE A 20 -3.06 -11.75 -1.73
C ILE A 20 -1.95 -11.19 -2.62
N LEU A 21 -1.97 -9.89 -2.90
CA LEU A 21 -0.93 -9.24 -3.71
C LEU A 21 0.45 -9.30 -3.04
N ARG A 22 0.52 -9.00 -1.73
CA ARG A 22 1.75 -9.07 -0.96
C ARG A 22 2.33 -10.49 -0.95
N ASP A 23 1.49 -11.48 -0.69
CA ASP A 23 1.92 -12.88 -0.59
C ASP A 23 2.39 -13.40 -1.95
N TYR A 24 1.71 -13.03 -3.04
CA TYR A 24 2.14 -13.37 -4.41
C TYR A 24 3.50 -12.75 -4.75
N CYS A 25 3.69 -11.46 -4.47
CA CYS A 25 4.98 -10.80 -4.68
C CYS A 25 6.09 -11.42 -3.82
N ALA A 26 5.83 -11.71 -2.55
CA ALA A 26 6.82 -12.37 -1.69
C ALA A 26 7.25 -13.75 -2.23
N ALA A 27 6.32 -14.49 -2.83
CA ALA A 27 6.60 -15.82 -3.37
C ALA A 27 7.30 -15.81 -4.74
N HIS A 28 6.98 -14.86 -5.62
CA HIS A 28 7.40 -14.89 -7.03
C HIS A 28 8.27 -13.72 -7.48
N HIS A 29 8.25 -12.61 -6.74
CA HIS A 29 8.91 -11.34 -7.08
C HIS A 29 9.47 -10.68 -5.81
N PRO A 30 10.44 -11.30 -5.10
CA PRO A 30 10.96 -10.80 -3.82
C PRO A 30 11.59 -9.40 -3.90
N GLU A 31 11.93 -8.93 -5.10
CA GLU A 31 12.39 -7.57 -5.40
C GLU A 31 11.28 -6.50 -5.38
N ILE A 32 10.02 -6.92 -5.34
CA ILE A 32 8.84 -6.04 -5.26
C ILE A 32 8.36 -5.94 -3.82
N VAL A 33 8.38 -4.72 -3.28
CA VAL A 33 7.83 -4.43 -1.96
C VAL A 33 6.39 -3.92 -2.11
N VAL A 34 5.43 -4.64 -1.53
CA VAL A 34 4.02 -4.24 -1.51
C VAL A 34 3.70 -3.52 -0.20
N GLN A 35 3.36 -2.24 -0.30
CA GLN A 35 2.92 -1.40 0.82
C GLN A 35 1.40 -1.23 0.76
N SER A 36 0.71 -1.44 1.87
CA SER A 36 -0.75 -1.28 1.99
C SER A 36 -1.04 -0.45 3.25
N PRO A 37 -0.84 0.89 3.20
CA PRO A 37 -1.06 1.75 4.36
C PRO A 37 -2.54 1.80 4.74
N ASP A 38 -2.82 2.11 6.01
CA ASP A 38 -4.17 2.47 6.42
C ASP A 38 -4.49 3.89 5.96
N LEU A 39 -5.58 4.05 5.21
CA LEU A 39 -6.02 5.33 4.64
C LEU A 39 -7.34 5.81 5.24
N ASN A 40 -7.81 5.20 6.34
CA ASN A 40 -8.97 5.67 7.10
C ASN A 40 -8.67 6.94 7.90
N HIS A 41 -8.29 7.99 7.17
CA HIS A 41 -7.90 9.30 7.68
C HIS A 41 -8.59 10.40 6.87
N LYS A 42 -8.43 11.65 7.30
CA LYS A 42 -8.95 12.79 6.54
C LYS A 42 -8.19 12.95 5.21
N PRO A 43 -8.81 13.52 4.16
CA PRO A 43 -8.18 13.62 2.83
C PRO A 43 -6.77 14.23 2.83
N GLU A 44 -6.53 15.28 3.62
CA GLU A 44 -5.23 15.92 3.74
C GLU A 44 -4.15 14.99 4.32
N GLN A 45 -4.52 14.14 5.28
CA GLN A 45 -3.61 13.16 5.89
C GLN A 45 -3.32 12.01 4.91
N VAL A 46 -4.34 11.54 4.20
CA VAL A 46 -4.19 10.52 3.14
C VAL A 46 -3.22 11.01 2.07
N LEU A 47 -3.38 12.25 1.61
CA LEU A 47 -2.46 12.84 0.63
C LEU A 47 -1.02 12.93 1.15
N GLN A 48 -0.83 13.26 2.43
CA GLN A 48 0.51 13.29 3.02
C GLN A 48 1.13 11.89 3.07
N ILE A 49 0.40 10.89 3.57
CA ILE A 49 0.86 9.48 3.63
C ILE A 49 1.30 9.00 2.23
N LEU A 50 0.48 9.25 1.21
CA LEU A 50 0.80 8.84 -0.16
C LEU A 50 2.01 9.58 -0.73
N ARG A 51 2.15 10.88 -0.46
CA ARG A 51 3.34 11.65 -0.86
C ARG A 51 4.61 11.11 -0.23
N ASP A 52 4.58 10.82 1.07
CA ASP A 52 5.73 10.31 1.80
C ASP A 52 6.17 8.93 1.25
N LEU A 53 5.20 8.05 0.97
CA LEU A 53 5.48 6.74 0.37
C LEU A 53 6.07 6.81 -1.04
N ILE A 54 5.69 7.80 -1.83
CA ILE A 54 6.24 8.03 -3.18
C ILE A 54 7.64 8.64 -3.09
N ALA A 55 7.83 9.62 -2.21
CA ALA A 55 9.09 10.35 -2.04
C ALA A 55 10.22 9.46 -1.49
N PHE A 56 9.90 8.45 -0.67
CA PHE A 56 10.89 7.54 -0.07
C PHE A 56 11.74 6.74 -1.10
N PHE A 57 11.33 6.68 -2.37
CA PHE A 57 12.07 6.00 -3.45
C PHE A 57 12.48 6.93 -4.61
N SER A 58 12.48 8.25 -4.40
CA SER A 58 12.93 9.26 -5.38
C SER A 58 14.43 9.53 -5.31
#